data_AF-A0A1S3ZHV7-F1
#
_entry.id   AF-A0A1S3ZHV7-F1
#
_cell.length_a   1.000
_cell.length_b   1.000
_cell.length_c   1.000
_cell.angle_alpha   90.00
_cell.angle_beta   90.00
_cell.angle_gamma   90.00
#
_symmetry.space_group_name_H-M   'P 1'
#
loop_
_entity.id
_entity.type
_entity.pdbx_description
1 polymer ?
#
loop_
_entity_poly.entity_id
_entity_poly.type
_entity_poly.pdbx_seq_one_letter_code
_entity_poly.pdbx_strand_id
1 'polypeptide(L)'
;MESIGQATLTGSITPATKLLVELNLASVTIRGEILLLTNIEGVMKTTLFEVVDGDMGYNIILERSWLHEMRVVSLKYQSLLKFPTHEGIKQIRGDQPAAKEMNAISISNSKGKEHAA
;
A
#
# COMPACT_ATOMS: atom_id res chain seq x y z
N MET A 1 13.93 -4.40 -14.51
CA MET A 1 12.99 -4.19 -13.38
C MET A 1 12.45 -5.56 -13.02
N GLU A 2 12.97 -6.18 -11.97
CA GLU A 2 12.35 -7.38 -11.41
C GLU A 2 11.10 -6.93 -10.63
N SER A 3 9.95 -7.52 -10.98
CA SER A 3 8.67 -7.23 -10.34
C SER A 3 8.72 -7.76 -8.90
N ILE A 4 8.64 -6.86 -7.92
CA ILE A 4 8.91 -7.12 -6.50
C ILE A 4 7.72 -7.77 -5.76
N GLY A 5 6.79 -8.37 -6.51
CA GLY A 5 5.57 -8.98 -6.01
C GLY A 5 4.45 -8.89 -7.03
N GLN A 6 3.68 -9.97 -7.18
CA GLN A 6 2.46 -9.98 -7.98
C GLN A 6 1.26 -9.95 -7.05
N ALA A 7 0.36 -8.99 -7.27
CA ALA A 7 -0.93 -8.95 -6.60
C ALA A 7 -2.01 -9.30 -7.62
N THR A 8 -2.78 -10.35 -7.35
CA THR A 8 -3.87 -10.78 -8.22
C THR A 8 -5.20 -10.49 -7.54
N LEU A 9 -5.96 -9.58 -8.13
CA LEU A 9 -7.32 -9.26 -7.70
C LEU A 9 -8.21 -10.48 -7.98
N THR A 10 -8.61 -11.15 -6.91
CA THR A 10 -9.46 -12.35 -6.96
C THR A 10 -10.81 -12.00 -6.37
N GLY A 11 -11.55 -11.13 -7.06
CA GLY A 11 -12.91 -10.77 -6.64
C GLY A 11 -13.46 -9.51 -7.31
N SER A 12 -14.77 -9.34 -7.17
CA SER A 12 -15.46 -8.07 -7.41
C SER A 12 -15.43 -7.23 -6.15
N ILE A 13 -15.33 -5.90 -6.29
CA ILE A 13 -15.49 -4.98 -5.17
C ILE A 13 -16.91 -5.16 -4.62
N THR A 14 -17.02 -5.48 -3.35
CA THR A 14 -18.31 -5.52 -2.65
C THR A 14 -18.61 -4.12 -2.15
N PRO A 15 -19.72 -3.49 -2.58
CA PRO A 15 -20.06 -2.14 -2.12
C PRO A 15 -20.23 -2.12 -0.61
N ALA A 16 -19.49 -1.24 0.04
CA ALA A 16 -19.54 -0.97 1.46
C ALA A 16 -19.19 0.50 1.66
N THR A 17 -19.89 1.18 2.56
CA THR A 17 -19.65 2.59 2.85
C THR A 17 -19.34 2.73 4.33
N LYS A 18 -18.12 3.16 4.61
CA LYS A 18 -17.59 3.35 5.95
C LYS A 18 -16.69 4.57 5.93
N LEU A 19 -16.71 5.32 7.03
CA LEU A 19 -15.84 6.47 7.26
C LEU A 19 -14.60 5.97 8.00
N LEU A 20 -13.43 6.17 7.39
CA LEU A 20 -12.13 5.92 8.00
C LEU A 20 -11.54 7.22 8.54
N VAL A 21 -10.97 7.16 9.73
CA VAL A 21 -10.23 8.28 10.33
C VAL A 21 -8.75 7.95 10.24
N GLU A 22 -8.06 8.63 9.32
CA GLU A 22 -6.65 8.37 9.04
C GLU A 22 -5.72 9.21 9.93
N LEU A 23 -4.40 8.97 9.84
CA LEU A 23 -3.36 9.59 10.68
C LEU A 23 -3.37 11.13 10.70
N ASN A 24 -3.88 11.77 9.65
CA ASN A 24 -4.01 13.23 9.55
C ASN A 24 -5.37 13.77 10.01
N LEU A 25 -6.20 12.95 10.67
CA LEU A 25 -7.61 13.23 10.99
C LEU A 25 -8.47 13.53 9.76
N ALA A 26 -7.94 13.25 8.55
CA ALA A 26 -8.71 13.28 7.33
C ALA A 26 -9.66 12.08 7.35
N SER A 27 -10.95 12.37 7.17
CA SER A 27 -11.95 11.33 7.00
C SER A 27 -12.07 10.95 5.53
N VAL A 28 -11.90 9.67 5.22
CA VAL A 28 -12.07 9.14 3.86
C VAL A 28 -13.27 8.20 3.84
N THR A 29 -14.08 8.29 2.79
CA THR A 29 -15.19 7.36 2.55
C THR A 29 -14.71 6.23 1.65
N ILE A 30 -14.85 4.99 2.11
CA ILE A 30 -14.56 3.81 1.29
C ILE A 30 -15.71 3.56 0.32
N ARG A 31 -15.39 3.10 -0.90
CA ARG A 31 -16.35 2.67 -1.93
C ARG A 31 -16.77 1.21 -1.76
N GLY A 32 -15.93 0.40 -1.11
CA GLY A 32 -16.20 -1.00 -0.91
C GLY A 32 -15.01 -1.76 -0.36
N GLU A 33 -15.13 -3.07 -0.34
CA GLU A 33 -14.10 -3.98 0.13
C GLU A 33 -13.75 -4.98 -0.98
N ILE A 34 -12.49 -5.40 -1.03
CA ILE A 34 -12.00 -6.39 -1.98
C ILE A 34 -11.03 -7.36 -1.33
N LEU A 35 -11.14 -8.65 -1.66
CA LEU A 35 -10.13 -9.64 -1.32
C LEU A 35 -9.02 -9.62 -2.37
N LEU A 36 -7.82 -9.31 -1.93
CA LEU A 36 -6.63 -9.28 -2.77
C LEU A 36 -5.67 -10.38 -2.31
N LEU A 37 -5.28 -11.25 -3.25
CA LEU A 37 -4.20 -12.19 -3.04
C LEU A 37 -2.88 -11.49 -3.35
N THR A 38 -2.09 -11.27 -2.31
CA THR A 38 -0.71 -10.75 -2.44
C THR A 38 0.26 -11.91 -2.45
N ASN A 39 1.05 -12.05 -3.51
CA ASN A 39 2.23 -12.91 -3.55
C ASN A 39 3.47 -12.03 -3.43
N ILE A 40 4.09 -12.08 -2.25
CA ILE A 40 5.35 -11.41 -2.00
C ILE A 40 6.41 -12.48 -1.83
N GLU A 41 7.28 -12.60 -2.83
CA GLU A 41 8.49 -13.41 -2.76
C GLU A 41 8.20 -14.90 -2.42
N GLY A 42 7.04 -15.42 -2.81
CA GLY A 42 6.60 -16.80 -2.52
C GLY A 42 5.79 -16.97 -1.24
N VAL A 43 5.54 -15.88 -0.50
CA VAL A 43 4.56 -15.86 0.60
C VAL A 43 3.25 -15.32 0.06
N MET A 44 2.23 -16.17 0.05
CA MET A 44 0.88 -15.82 -0.38
C MET A 44 -0.01 -15.49 0.82
N LYS A 45 -0.69 -14.34 0.75
CA LYS A 45 -1.73 -13.97 1.72
C LYS A 45 -2.92 -13.34 1.01
N THR A 46 -4.10 -13.76 1.43
CA THR A 46 -5.35 -13.11 1.06
C THR A 46 -5.67 -12.08 2.13
N THR A 47 -5.85 -10.83 1.73
CA THR A 47 -6.12 -9.73 2.64
C THR A 47 -7.35 -8.97 2.15
N LEU A 48 -8.24 -8.62 3.08
CA LEU A 48 -9.37 -7.75 2.81
C LEU A 48 -8.87 -6.30 2.80
N PHE A 49 -9.05 -5.63 1.67
CA PHE A 49 -8.71 -4.22 1.50
C PHE A 49 -9.97 -3.38 1.42
N GLU A 50 -9.95 -2.24 2.08
CA GLU A 50 -10.92 -1.17 1.87
C GLU A 50 -10.50 -0.36 0.64
N VAL A 51 -11.41 -0.17 -0.29
CA VAL A 51 -11.18 0.55 -1.54
C VAL A 51 -11.67 1.97 -1.38
N VAL A 52 -10.80 2.94 -1.61
CA VAL A 52 -11.10 4.38 -1.52
C VAL A 52 -10.97 5.02 -2.90
N ASP A 53 -11.81 6.00 -3.19
CA ASP A 53 -11.59 6.89 -4.35
C ASP A 53 -10.76 8.08 -3.86
N GLY A 54 -9.59 8.29 -4.45
CA GLY A 54 -8.74 9.39 -4.06
C GLY A 54 -7.60 9.60 -5.04
N ASP A 55 -7.28 10.86 -5.27
CA ASP A 55 -6.05 11.28 -5.96
C ASP A 55 -4.87 11.15 -4.98
N MET A 56 -4.53 9.88 -4.67
CA MET A 56 -3.47 9.53 -3.73
C MET A 56 -2.20 9.18 -4.49
N GLY A 57 -1.04 9.59 -3.97
CA GLY A 57 0.27 9.21 -4.52
C GLY A 57 0.65 7.74 -4.34
N TYR A 58 -0.31 6.88 -3.94
CA TYR A 58 -0.11 5.47 -3.67
C TYR A 58 -1.37 4.67 -4.03
N ASN A 59 -1.16 3.42 -4.46
CA ASN A 59 -2.25 2.53 -4.89
C ASN A 59 -2.70 1.56 -3.79
N ILE A 60 -1.82 1.21 -2.85
CA ILE A 60 -2.06 0.22 -1.80
C ILE A 60 -1.40 0.69 -0.51
N ILE A 61 -2.13 0.66 0.60
CA ILE A 61 -1.59 0.82 1.94
C ILE A 61 -1.63 -0.54 2.64
N LEU A 62 -0.49 -0.96 3.19
CA LEU A 62 -0.41 -2.17 4.01
C LEU A 62 -0.36 -1.78 5.48
N GLU A 63 -1.34 -2.25 6.24
CA GLU A 63 -1.41 -1.99 7.67
C GLU A 63 -0.35 -2.76 8.47
N ARG A 64 -0.12 -2.32 9.71
CA ARG A 64 0.81 -3.00 10.64
C ARG A 64 0.38 -4.42 10.99
N SER A 65 -0.93 -4.68 11.04
CA SER A 65 -1.52 -6.01 11.24
C SER A 65 -1.00 -6.98 10.17
N TRP A 66 -1.09 -6.58 8.89
CA TRP A 66 -0.58 -7.34 7.77
C TRP A 66 0.93 -7.60 7.87
N LEU A 67 1.73 -6.58 8.23
CA LEU A 67 3.18 -6.74 8.43
C LEU A 67 3.51 -7.75 9.55
N HIS A 68 2.73 -7.75 10.63
CA HIS A 68 2.88 -8.69 11.73
C HIS A 68 2.54 -10.12 11.29
N GLU A 69 1.46 -10.31 10.54
CA GLU A 69 1.08 -11.62 9.98
C GLU A 69 2.14 -12.18 9.02
N MET A 70 2.77 -11.30 8.25
CA MET A 70 3.86 -11.62 7.34
C MET A 70 5.21 -11.78 8.06
N ARG A 71 5.23 -11.63 9.39
CA ARG A 71 6.43 -11.71 10.24
C ARG A 71 7.56 -10.83 9.72
N VAL A 72 7.20 -9.64 9.24
CA VAL A 72 8.14 -8.72 8.61
C VAL A 72 9.05 -8.11 9.65
N VAL A 73 10.35 -8.18 9.39
CA VAL A 73 11.37 -7.44 10.13
C VAL A 73 11.79 -6.25 9.26
N SER A 74 11.38 -5.05 9.66
CA SER A 74 11.80 -3.80 9.02
C SER A 74 13.14 -3.35 9.59
N LEU A 75 14.11 -3.05 8.72
CA LEU A 75 15.35 -2.43 9.16
C LEU A 75 15.19 -0.90 9.17
N LYS A 76 15.42 -0.25 10.31
CA LYS A 76 15.12 1.19 10.49
C LYS A 76 15.86 2.14 9.53
N TYR A 77 17.01 1.73 8.99
CA TYR A 77 17.90 2.60 8.21
C TYR A 77 17.97 2.27 6.72
N GLN A 78 17.42 1.13 6.33
CA GLN A 78 17.38 0.70 4.94
C GLN A 78 15.91 0.44 4.69
N SER A 79 15.27 1.12 3.74
CA SER A 79 13.89 0.85 3.33
C SER A 79 13.78 -0.58 2.81
N LEU A 80 13.83 -1.55 3.73
CA LEU A 80 14.09 -2.95 3.49
C LEU A 80 13.18 -3.72 4.43
N LEU A 81 12.26 -4.46 3.82
CA LEU A 81 11.38 -5.37 4.51
C LEU A 81 11.95 -6.77 4.33
N LYS A 82 12.19 -7.48 5.43
CA LYS A 82 12.61 -8.88 5.40
C LYS A 82 11.49 -9.75 5.91
N PHE A 83 11.22 -10.87 5.25
CA PHE A 83 10.19 -11.82 5.67
C PHE A 83 10.72 -13.25 5.54
N PRO A 84 10.38 -14.11 6.50
CA PRO A 84 10.72 -15.53 6.44
C PRO A 84 9.86 -16.21 5.36
N THR A 85 10.51 -17.03 4.55
CA THR A 85 9.90 -17.88 3.52
C THR A 85 10.39 -19.32 3.69
N HIS A 86 9.78 -20.28 3.00
CA HIS A 86 10.22 -21.67 3.03
C HIS A 86 11.63 -21.87 2.45
N GLU A 87 12.09 -20.95 1.60
CA GLU A 87 13.44 -20.96 1.00
C GLU A 87 14.48 -20.15 1.81
N GLY A 88 14.08 -19.57 2.96
CA GLY A 88 14.92 -18.69 3.77
C GLY A 88 14.36 -17.28 3.91
N ILE A 89 15.21 -16.29 4.17
CA ILE A 89 14.79 -14.89 4.32
C ILE A 89 14.82 -14.19 2.96
N LYS A 90 13.68 -13.64 2.54
CA LYS A 90 13.61 -12.78 1.35
C LYS A 90 13.42 -11.32 1.74
N GLN A 91 13.73 -10.41 0.82
CA GLN A 91 13.75 -8.99 1.10
C GLN A 91 13.15 -8.14 -0.03
N ILE A 92 12.28 -7.19 0.32
CA ILE A 92 11.86 -6.10 -0.55
C ILE A 92 12.67 -4.86 -0.21
N ARG A 93 13.36 -4.28 -1.19
CA ARG A 93 14.03 -2.99 -1.07
C ARG A 93 13.17 -1.90 -1.72
N GLY A 94 12.90 -0.84 -0.96
CA GLY A 94 12.22 0.35 -1.46
C GLY A 94 13.08 1.13 -2.44
N ASP A 95 12.44 1.65 -3.49
CA ASP A 95 13.03 2.54 -4.47
C ASP A 95 12.90 4.00 -3.99
N GLN A 96 13.90 4.45 -3.23
CA GLN A 96 13.88 5.78 -2.64
C GLN A 96 13.90 6.92 -3.68
N PRO A 97 14.68 6.85 -4.77
CA PRO A 97 14.57 7.82 -5.87
C PRO A 97 13.17 7.93 -6.46
N ALA A 98 12.54 6.81 -6.85
CA ALA A 98 11.19 6.83 -7.41
C ALA A 98 10.17 7.38 -6.41
N ALA A 99 10.28 7.01 -5.13
CA ALA A 99 9.41 7.53 -4.08
C ALA A 99 9.56 9.05 -3.89
N LYS A 100 10.77 9.61 -4.03
CA LYS A 100 10.98 11.07 -3.97
C LYS A 100 10.33 11.80 -5.14
N GLU A 101 10.44 11.24 -6.35
CA GLU A 101 9.82 11.79 -7.54
C GLU A 101 8.30 11.80 -7.45
N MET A 102 7.69 10.67 -7.06
CA MET A 102 6.24 10.56 -6.86
C MET A 102 5.72 11.53 -5.78
N ASN A 103 6.48 11.70 -4.69
CA ASN A 103 6.15 12.69 -3.66
C ASN A 103 6.19 14.12 -4.22
N ALA A 104 7.20 14.49 -5.01
CA ALA A 104 7.29 15.80 -5.62
C ALA A 104 6.12 16.07 -6.59
N ILE A 105 5.73 15.08 -7.39
CA ILE A 105 4.57 15.15 -8.30
C ILE A 105 3.29 15.37 -7.50
N SER A 106 3.06 14.55 -6.46
CA SER A 106 1.86 14.66 -5.61
C SER A 106 1.75 16.04 -4.94
N ILE A 107 2.87 16.57 -4.42
CA ILE A 107 2.92 17.91 -3.83
C ILE A 107 2.60 18.98 -4.90
N SER A 108 3.15 18.86 -6.10
CA SER A 108 2.88 19.81 -7.19
C SER A 108 1.40 19.82 -7.62
N ASN A 109 0.76 18.64 -7.69
CA ASN A 109 -0.66 18.50 -8.05
C ASN A 109 -1.58 19.11 -7.00
N SER A 110 -1.20 19.07 -5.72
CA SER A 110 -1.96 19.71 -4.63
C SER A 110 -1.90 21.24 -4.67
N LYS A 111 -0.80 21.82 -5.20
CA LYS A 111 -0.56 23.27 -5.19
C LYS A 111 -1.26 24.02 -6.33
N GLY A 112 -1.61 23.34 -7.43
CA GLY A 112 -2.38 23.92 -8.54
C GLY A 112 -3.86 24.16 -8.23
N LYS A 113 -4.37 23.70 -7.08
CA LYS A 113 -5.79 23.85 -6.67
C LYS A 113 -6.05 25.01 -5.71
N GLU A 114 -5.04 25.81 -5.37
CA GLU A 114 -5.17 26.94 -4.42
C GLU A 114 -5.48 28.30 -5.07
N HIS A 115 -5.57 28.36 -6.41
CA HIS A 115 -5.90 29.57 -7.16
C HIS A 115 -7.15 29.39 -8.04
N ALA A 116 -8.28 29.10 -7.41
CA ALA A 116 -9.60 29.31 -8.01
C ALA A 116 -10.61 29.53 -6.87
N ALA A 117 -10.55 30.71 -6.26
CA ALA A 117 -11.58 31.26 -5.40
C ALA A 117 -11.93 32.66 -5.92
#